data_AF-A0A424YYF1-F1
#
_entry.id   AF-A0A424YYF1-F1
#
_cell.length_a   1.000
_cell.length_b   1.000
_cell.length_c   1.000
_cell.angle_alpha   90.00
_cell.angle_beta   90.00
_cell.angle_gamma   90.00
#
_symmetry.space_group_name_H-M   'P 1'
#
loop_
_entity.id
_entity.type
_entity.pdbx_description
1 polymer ?
#
loop_
_entity_poly.entity_id
_entity_poly.type
_entity_poly.pdbx_seq_one_letter_code
_entity_poly.pdbx_strand_id
1 'polypeptide(L)'
;MADKEVKKEFTKKAGKDKYLMVAINQIIEDYGWVIVENHFAENYFNFIYRKQNSFLEKIEIKAYYVGNHLDMSFIGYTGKKSLMSKIFDFNVIETTKRFDLNKYVSDEMQVLNKERLRNIISVVIKELEQASEKKSNKSSNNVSD
;
A
#
# COMPACT_ATOMS: atom_id res chain seq x y z
N MET A 1 30.26 14.24 37.25
CA MET A 1 28.87 13.88 37.65
C MET A 1 27.99 15.04 37.22
N ALA A 2 27.00 14.95 36.35
CA ALA A 2 26.33 13.81 35.75
C ALA A 2 25.86 14.21 34.34
N ASP A 3 25.56 13.18 33.56
CA ASP A 3 25.10 13.17 32.18
C ASP A 3 24.05 14.23 31.83
N LYS A 4 24.23 14.82 30.64
CA LYS A 4 23.08 15.18 29.82
C LYS A 4 23.19 14.45 28.50
N GLU A 5 22.65 13.24 28.56
CA GLU A 5 22.32 12.37 27.45
C GLU A 5 21.79 13.17 26.26
N VAL A 6 22.53 13.08 25.16
CA VAL A 6 22.03 12.77 23.81
C VAL A 6 20.55 13.10 23.59
N LYS A 7 20.25 14.38 23.35
CA LYS A 7 19.13 14.70 22.46
C LYS A 7 19.57 14.24 21.07
N LYS A 8 19.31 12.97 20.75
CA LYS A 8 19.15 12.52 19.37
C LYS A 8 18.00 13.34 18.83
N GLU A 9 18.33 14.51 18.29
CA GLU A 9 17.53 15.15 17.26
C GLU A 9 17.15 14.03 16.30
N PHE A 10 15.86 13.72 16.23
CA PHE A 10 15.29 13.03 15.08
C PHE A 10 15.41 14.01 13.92
N THR A 11 16.65 14.22 13.44
CA THR A 11 16.91 14.91 12.20
C THR A 11 16.13 14.11 11.18
N LYS A 12 15.06 14.71 10.68
CA LYS A 12 14.33 14.27 9.49
C LYS A 12 15.41 13.96 8.46
N LYS A 13 15.78 12.68 8.27
CA LYS A 13 16.61 12.23 7.14
C LYS A 13 15.71 12.40 5.93
N ALA A 14 15.62 13.65 5.49
CA ALA A 14 14.54 14.16 4.69
C ALA A 14 14.48 13.41 3.37
N GLY A 15 13.39 12.70 3.11
CA GLY A 15 13.07 12.13 1.81
C GLY A 15 13.12 10.61 1.70
N LYS A 16 13.69 9.86 2.64
CA LYS A 16 13.74 8.37 2.53
C LYS A 16 12.35 7.75 2.35
N ASP A 17 11.38 8.28 3.07
CA ASP A 17 9.95 7.99 2.93
C ASP A 17 9.45 8.18 1.49
N LYS A 18 9.77 9.32 0.86
CA LYS A 18 9.39 9.61 -0.53
C LYS A 18 10.10 8.69 -1.51
N TYR A 19 11.40 8.42 -1.33
CA TYR A 19 12.17 7.50 -2.17
C TYR A 19 11.61 6.08 -2.10
N LEU A 20 11.27 5.60 -0.90
CA LEU A 20 10.64 4.30 -0.73
C LEU A 20 9.26 4.26 -1.40
N MET A 21 8.45 5.30 -1.25
CA MET A 21 7.13 5.38 -1.88
C MET A 21 7.22 5.36 -3.41
N VAL A 22 8.18 6.08 -4.00
CA VAL A 22 8.43 6.03 -5.46
C VAL A 22 8.84 4.63 -5.91
N ALA A 23 9.72 3.95 -5.16
CA ALA A 23 10.13 2.59 -5.48
C ALA A 23 8.96 1.60 -5.43
N ILE A 24 8.07 1.74 -4.44
CA ILE A 24 6.84 0.95 -4.32
C ILE A 24 5.89 1.24 -5.48
N ASN A 25 5.73 2.51 -5.87
CA ASN A 25 4.92 2.90 -7.02
C ASN A 25 5.39 2.21 -8.31
N GLN A 26 6.70 2.26 -8.60
CA GLN A 26 7.27 1.60 -9.78
C GLN A 26 7.01 0.09 -9.78
N ILE A 27 7.13 -0.57 -8.62
CA ILE A 27 6.81 -1.99 -8.51
C ILE A 27 5.33 -2.24 -8.81
N ILE A 28 4.42 -1.42 -8.30
CA ILE A 28 2.98 -1.56 -8.56
C ILE A 28 2.66 -1.38 -10.05
N GLU A 29 3.29 -0.39 -10.69
CA GLU A 29 3.19 -0.14 -12.14
C GLU A 29 3.69 -1.33 -12.95
N ASP A 30 4.77 -2.00 -12.54
CA ASP A 30 5.25 -3.26 -13.17
C ASP A 30 4.19 -4.38 -13.13
N TYR A 31 3.25 -4.35 -12.17
CA TYR A 31 2.11 -5.29 -12.10
C TYR A 31 0.89 -4.85 -12.93
N GLY A 32 1.04 -3.81 -13.76
CA GLY A 32 0.01 -3.29 -14.66
C GLY A 32 -1.02 -2.37 -14.00
N TRP A 33 -0.74 -1.90 -12.79
CA TRP A 33 -1.58 -0.94 -12.09
C TRP A 33 -1.16 0.49 -12.42
N VAL A 34 -2.10 1.30 -12.87
CA VAL A 34 -1.85 2.68 -13.29
C VAL A 34 -2.37 3.64 -12.22
N ILE A 35 -1.53 4.58 -11.83
CA ILE A 35 -1.90 5.66 -10.91
C ILE A 35 -2.95 6.58 -11.57
N VAL A 36 -4.04 6.86 -10.85
CA VAL A 36 -5.11 7.75 -11.31
C VAL A 36 -5.28 8.97 -10.42
N GLU A 37 -4.86 8.88 -9.15
CA GLU A 37 -4.87 9.99 -8.21
C GLU A 37 -3.72 9.80 -7.22
N ASN A 38 -3.09 10.90 -6.82
CA ASN A 38 -2.14 10.89 -5.72
C ASN A 38 -2.17 12.19 -4.91
N HIS A 39 -1.88 12.05 -3.63
CA HIS A 39 -1.80 13.15 -2.69
C HIS A 39 -0.57 12.98 -1.80
N PHE A 40 0.21 14.05 -1.69
CA PHE A 40 1.41 14.12 -0.84
C PHE A 40 1.20 15.20 0.21
N ALA A 41 1.17 14.79 1.47
CA ALA A 41 1.24 15.67 2.62
C ALA A 41 2.55 15.39 3.40
N GLU A 42 2.83 16.18 4.44
CA GLU A 42 4.15 16.15 5.08
C GLU A 42 4.56 14.76 5.61
N ASN A 43 3.62 14.03 6.21
CA ASN A 43 3.86 12.69 6.78
C ASN A 43 2.86 11.66 6.25
N TYR A 44 2.16 11.98 5.16
CA TYR A 44 1.09 11.15 4.63
C TYR A 44 1.12 11.13 3.11
N PHE A 45 0.94 9.93 2.56
CA PHE A 45 0.83 9.69 1.13
C PHE A 45 -0.46 8.93 0.85
N ASN A 46 -1.19 9.36 -0.17
CA ASN A 46 -2.31 8.62 -0.71
C ASN A 46 -2.10 8.38 -2.19
N PHE A 47 -2.31 7.15 -2.66
CA PHE A 47 -2.23 6.78 -4.06
C PHE A 47 -3.44 5.93 -4.42
N ILE A 48 -4.09 6.24 -5.53
CA ILE A 48 -5.18 5.44 -6.08
C ILE A 48 -4.74 4.89 -7.43
N TYR A 49 -4.89 3.58 -7.59
CA TYR A 49 -4.53 2.84 -8.79
C TYR A 49 -5.73 2.15 -9.41
N ARG A 50 -5.71 2.02 -10.74
CA ARG A 50 -6.64 1.20 -11.53
C ARG A 50 -5.90 0.29 -12.49
N LYS A 51 -6.48 -0.85 -12.78
CA LYS A 51 -5.97 -1.82 -13.75
C LYS A 51 -7.12 -2.33 -14.60
N GLN A 52 -6.94 -2.32 -15.92
CA GLN A 52 -7.92 -2.89 -16.84
C GLN A 52 -8.03 -4.40 -16.59
N ASN A 53 -9.24 -4.93 -16.72
CA ASN A 53 -9.54 -6.36 -16.55
C ASN A 53 -9.19 -6.93 -15.15
N SER A 54 -9.11 -6.08 -14.13
CA SER A 54 -9.00 -6.51 -12.73
C SER A 54 -10.37 -6.75 -12.12
N PHE A 55 -10.48 -7.74 -11.22
CA PHE A 55 -11.67 -7.95 -10.39
C PHE A 55 -11.82 -6.88 -9.30
N LEU A 56 -10.73 -6.15 -9.01
CA LEU A 56 -10.73 -4.96 -8.17
C LEU A 56 -11.05 -3.72 -9.02
N GLU A 57 -11.93 -2.86 -8.52
CA GLU A 57 -12.23 -1.57 -9.12
C GLU A 57 -11.04 -0.60 -8.98
N LYS A 58 -10.41 -0.60 -7.81
CA LYS A 58 -9.21 0.19 -7.51
C LYS A 58 -8.41 -0.44 -6.37
N ILE A 59 -7.13 -0.07 -6.32
CA ILE A 59 -6.30 -0.20 -5.12
C ILE A 59 -6.02 1.21 -4.60
N GLU A 60 -6.21 1.42 -3.31
CA GLU A 60 -5.81 2.63 -2.61
C GLU A 60 -4.69 2.31 -1.64
N ILE A 61 -3.63 3.11 -1.65
CA ILE A 61 -2.51 3.00 -0.73
C ILE A 61 -2.48 4.24 0.13
N LYS A 62 -2.60 4.04 1.44
CA LYS A 62 -2.41 5.07 2.45
C LYS A 62 -1.12 4.78 3.18
N ALA A 63 -0.18 5.71 3.18
CA ALA A 63 1.10 5.54 3.84
C ALA A 63 1.36 6.69 4.80
N TYR A 64 1.75 6.35 6.03
CA TYR A 64 2.06 7.29 7.10
C TYR A 64 3.52 7.16 7.50
N TYR A 65 4.24 8.28 7.48
CA TYR A 65 5.60 8.34 8.00
C TYR A 65 5.55 8.48 9.53
N VAL A 66 6.12 7.50 10.24
CA VAL A 66 6.12 7.43 11.70
C VAL A 66 7.52 7.08 12.20
N GLY A 67 8.23 8.06 12.76
CA GLY A 67 9.60 7.85 13.25
C GLY A 67 10.55 7.46 12.12
N ASN A 68 11.08 6.23 12.13
CA ASN A 68 11.91 5.69 11.04
C ASN A 68 11.17 4.65 10.17
N HIS A 69 9.84 4.65 10.19
CA HIS A 69 9.02 3.68 9.48
C HIS A 69 8.05 4.36 8.51
N LEU A 70 7.67 3.62 7.48
CA LEU A 70 6.52 3.89 6.64
C LEU A 70 5.45 2.82 6.91
N ASP A 71 4.36 3.23 7.55
CA ASP A 71 3.22 2.37 7.84
C ASP A 71 2.20 2.49 6.71
N MET A 72 1.92 1.40 6.02
CA MET A 72 1.15 1.38 4.79
C MET A 72 -0.07 0.47 4.90
N SER A 73 -1.22 0.99 4.52
CA SER A 73 -2.44 0.24 4.25
C SER A 73 -2.64 0.11 2.75
N PHE A 74 -2.82 -1.11 2.28
CA PHE A 74 -3.17 -1.44 0.89
C PHE A 74 -4.62 -1.92 0.87
N ILE A 75 -5.47 -1.17 0.18
CA ILE A 75 -6.92 -1.31 0.25
C ILE A 75 -7.45 -1.61 -1.14
N GLY A 76 -7.91 -2.84 -1.35
CA GLY A 76 -8.60 -3.26 -2.56
C GLY A 76 -10.11 -3.03 -2.46
N TYR A 77 -10.69 -2.36 -3.46
CA TYR A 77 -12.13 -2.13 -3.56
C TYR A 77 -12.74 -3.04 -4.63
N THR A 78 -13.84 -3.72 -4.32
CA THR A 78 -14.60 -4.56 -5.26
C THR A 78 -15.93 -3.92 -5.62
N GLY A 79 -16.14 -3.56 -6.88
CA GLY A 79 -17.28 -2.75 -7.35
C GLY A 79 -18.67 -3.43 -7.36
N LYS A 80 -18.88 -4.54 -6.64
CA LYS A 80 -20.22 -5.18 -6.60
C LYS A 80 -21.14 -4.37 -5.68
N LYS A 81 -21.86 -3.41 -6.28
CA LYS A 81 -23.03 -2.74 -5.68
C LYS A 81 -24.19 -3.74 -5.56
N SER A 82 -24.14 -4.62 -4.57
CA SER A 82 -25.35 -5.32 -4.11
C SER A 82 -26.23 -4.32 -3.37
N LEU A 83 -27.57 -4.44 -3.43
CA LEU A 83 -28.48 -3.59 -2.64
C LEU A 83 -28.15 -3.59 -1.13
N MET A 84 -27.50 -4.66 -0.64
CA MET A 84 -27.01 -4.83 0.73
C MET A 84 -25.69 -4.09 1.04
N SER A 85 -24.95 -3.60 0.04
CA SER A 85 -23.65 -2.93 0.24
C SER A 85 -23.77 -1.54 0.86
N LYS A 86 -24.99 -1.03 1.10
CA LYS A 86 -25.23 0.22 1.81
C LYS A 86 -25.10 0.10 3.34
N ILE A 87 -25.01 -1.12 3.87
CA ILE A 87 -25.10 -1.38 5.32
C ILE A 87 -23.81 -2.04 5.88
N PHE A 88 -22.96 -2.64 5.03
CA PHE A 88 -21.74 -3.31 5.47
C PHE A 88 -20.58 -3.17 4.47
N ASP A 89 -19.37 -2.94 4.98
CA ASP A 89 -18.10 -2.76 4.25
C ASP A 89 -17.56 -4.02 3.55
N PHE A 90 -18.43 -4.94 3.09
CA PHE A 90 -18.02 -6.19 2.47
C PHE A 90 -17.26 -6.04 1.14
N ASN A 91 -17.16 -4.82 0.61
CA ASN A 91 -16.51 -4.51 -0.67
C ASN A 91 -15.06 -4.04 -0.54
N VAL A 92 -14.49 -4.10 0.67
CA VAL A 92 -13.13 -3.68 0.95
C VAL A 92 -12.30 -4.87 1.42
N ILE A 93 -11.06 -4.94 0.96
CA ILE A 93 -10.04 -5.88 1.44
C ILE A 93 -8.83 -5.02 1.82
N GLU A 94 -8.35 -5.12 3.05
CA GLU A 94 -7.19 -4.35 3.52
C GLU A 94 -6.08 -5.30 3.98
N THR A 95 -4.85 -4.98 3.60
CA THR A 95 -3.63 -5.59 4.15
C THR A 95 -2.66 -4.47 4.52
N THR A 96 -2.01 -4.60 5.67
CA THR A 96 -1.09 -3.58 6.19
C THR A 96 0.35 -4.08 6.17
N LYS A 97 1.29 -3.18 5.89
CA LYS A 97 2.74 -3.44 5.95
C LYS A 97 3.44 -2.27 6.61
N ARG A 98 4.47 -2.58 7.38
CA ARG A 98 5.35 -1.61 8.01
C ARG A 98 6.75 -1.77 7.44
N PHE A 99 7.32 -0.70 6.90
CA PHE A 99 8.64 -0.69 6.29
C PHE A 99 9.60 0.17 7.11
N ASP A 100 10.67 -0.42 7.62
CA ASP A 100 11.79 0.32 8.21
C ASP A 100 12.57 1.03 7.09
N LEU A 101 12.59 2.36 7.12
CA LEU A 101 13.21 3.16 6.06
C LEU A 101 14.69 2.85 5.89
N ASN A 102 15.41 2.56 6.97
CA ASN A 102 16.85 2.27 6.89
C ASN A 102 17.15 0.89 6.31
N LYS A 103 16.17 -0.01 6.27
CA LYS A 103 16.30 -1.32 5.60
C LYS A 103 16.06 -1.23 4.10
N TYR A 104 15.32 -0.23 3.63
CA TYR A 104 14.92 -0.14 2.23
C TYR A 104 15.47 1.10 1.51
N VAL A 105 16.02 2.08 2.23
CA VAL A 105 16.63 3.28 1.64
C VAL A 105 17.90 3.65 2.39
N SER A 106 19.03 3.73 1.68
CA SER A 106 20.33 4.14 2.22
C SER A 106 20.34 5.65 2.54
N ASP A 107 21.39 6.11 3.23
CA ASP A 107 21.54 7.54 3.53
C ASP A 107 21.81 8.37 2.26
N GLU A 108 22.34 7.74 1.23
CA GLU A 108 22.58 8.26 -0.13
C GLU A 108 21.34 8.12 -1.03
N MET A 109 20.17 7.85 -0.46
CA MET A 109 18.88 7.74 -1.17
C MET A 109 18.82 6.62 -2.21
N GLN A 110 19.56 5.53 -1.99
CA GLN A 110 19.49 4.34 -2.83
C GLN A 110 18.51 3.32 -2.27
N VAL A 111 17.67 2.74 -3.12
CA VAL A 111 16.74 1.66 -2.72
C VAL A 111 17.54 0.38 -2.45
N LEU A 112 17.45 -0.10 -1.22
CA LEU A 112 18.04 -1.33 -0.72
C LEU A 112 17.03 -2.48 -0.74
N ASN A 113 17.51 -3.72 -0.66
CA ASN A 113 16.64 -4.91 -0.54
C ASN A 113 15.53 -4.99 -1.60
N LYS A 114 15.83 -4.58 -2.84
CA LYS A 114 14.85 -4.43 -3.94
C LYS A 114 14.03 -5.70 -4.21
N GLU A 115 14.67 -6.87 -4.23
CA GLU A 115 13.97 -8.15 -4.43
C GLU A 115 12.99 -8.45 -3.30
N ARG A 116 13.41 -8.22 -2.05
CA ARG A 116 12.52 -8.38 -0.88
C ARG A 116 11.35 -7.42 -0.96
N LEU A 117 11.59 -6.15 -1.31
CA LEU A 117 10.53 -5.16 -1.49
C LEU A 117 9.56 -5.61 -2.59
N ARG A 118 10.06 -6.03 -3.75
CA ARG A 118 9.26 -6.55 -4.87
C ARG A 118 8.42 -7.75 -4.45
N ASN A 119 8.99 -8.69 -3.69
CA ASN A 119 8.29 -9.87 -3.21
C ASN A 119 7.15 -9.51 -2.24
N ILE A 120 7.39 -8.60 -1.29
CA ILE A 120 6.35 -8.14 -0.35
C ILE A 120 5.18 -7.51 -1.12
N ILE A 121 5.48 -6.58 -2.04
CA ILE A 121 4.46 -5.88 -2.82
C ILE A 121 3.72 -6.87 -3.75
N SER A 122 4.42 -7.83 -4.35
CA SER A 122 3.82 -8.90 -5.16
C SER A 122 2.78 -9.71 -4.38
N VAL A 123 3.14 -10.14 -3.17
CA VAL A 123 2.26 -10.91 -2.30
C VAL A 123 1.03 -10.08 -1.93
N VAL A 124 1.21 -8.81 -1.56
CA VAL A 124 0.11 -7.90 -1.26
C VAL A 124 -0.86 -7.76 -2.45
N ILE A 125 -0.36 -7.49 -3.65
CA ILE A 125 -1.22 -7.33 -4.84
C ILE A 125 -1.99 -8.62 -5.11
N LYS A 126 -1.32 -9.78 -5.04
CA LYS A 126 -1.96 -11.09 -5.24
C LYS A 126 -3.01 -11.40 -4.18
N GLU A 127 -2.76 -11.08 -2.91
CA GLU A 127 -3.72 -11.25 -1.83
C GLU A 127 -5.01 -10.44 -2.10
N LEU A 128 -4.86 -9.18 -2.52
CA LEU A 128 -5.99 -8.32 -2.86
C LEU A 128 -6.75 -8.85 -4.10
N GLU A 129 -6.04 -9.24 -5.16
CA GLU A 129 -6.64 -9.79 -6.39
C GLU A 129 -7.38 -11.11 -6.11
N GLN A 130 -6.76 -12.07 -5.41
CA GLN A 130 -7.38 -13.36 -5.08
C GLN A 130 -8.59 -13.24 -4.16
N ALA A 131 -8.53 -12.34 -3.18
CA ALA A 131 -9.66 -12.10 -2.29
C ALA A 131 -10.86 -11.51 -3.05
N SER A 132 -10.61 -10.71 -4.11
CA SER A 132 -11.67 -10.20 -4.99
C SER A 132 -12.27 -11.28 -5.89
N GLU A 133 -11.44 -12.17 -6.45
CA GLU A 133 -11.88 -13.28 -7.31
C GLU A 133 -12.79 -14.27 -6.57
N LYS A 134 -12.39 -14.69 -5.37
CA LYS A 134 -13.18 -15.59 -4.52
C LYS A 134 -14.57 -15.02 -4.22
N LYS A 135 -14.66 -13.70 -3.95
CA LYS A 135 -15.93 -13.01 -3.75
C LYS A 135 -16.76 -12.96 -5.04
N SER A 136 -16.11 -12.76 -6.20
CA SER A 136 -16.80 -12.77 -7.49
C SER A 136 -17.49 -14.11 -7.75
N ASN A 137 -16.75 -15.22 -7.62
CA ASN A 137 -17.24 -16.58 -7.89
C ASN A 137 -18.35 -17.01 -6.91
N LYS A 138 -18.23 -16.66 -5.62
CA LYS A 138 -19.29 -16.94 -4.63
C LYS A 138 -20.60 -16.21 -4.94
N SER A 139 -20.52 -14.99 -5.47
CA SER A 139 -21.71 -14.23 -5.86
C SER A 139 -22.36 -14.75 -7.14
N SER A 140 -21.63 -15.39 -8.05
CA SER A 140 -22.21 -15.98 -9.27
C SER A 140 -23.00 -17.26 -8.99
N ASN A 141 -22.57 -18.05 -8.00
CA ASN A 141 -23.21 -19.32 -7.63
C ASN A 141 -24.52 -19.15 -6.82
N ASN A 142 -24.81 -17.94 -6.32
CA ASN A 142 -25.99 -17.66 -5.50
C ASN A 142 -27.16 -17.04 -6.32
N VAL A 143 -27.05 -16.99 -7.65
CA VAL A 143 -28.08 -16.41 -8.56
C VAL A 143 -28.76 -17.52 -9.39
N SER A 144 -28.66 -18.77 -8.96
CA SER A 144 -29.15 -19.94 -9.70
C SER A 144 -30.24 -20.74 -8.99
N ASP A 145 -30.99 -20.11 -8.07
CA ASP A 145 -32.20 -20.69 -7.45
C ASP A 145 -33.38 -19.72 -7.55
#